data_AF-A0AAW8TMR5-F1
#
_entry.id   AF-A0AAW8TMR5-F1
#
_cell.length_a   1.000
_cell.length_b   1.000
_cell.length_c   1.000
_cell.angle_alpha   90.00
_cell.angle_beta   90.00
_cell.angle_gamma   90.00
#
_symmetry.space_group_name_H-M   'P 1'
#
loop_
_entity.id
_entity.type
_entity.pdbx_description
1 polymer ?
#
loop_
_entity_poly.entity_id
_entity_poly.type
_entity_poly.pdbx_seq_one_letter_code
_entity_poly.pdbx_strand_id
1 'polypeptide(L)' 'MPKKLIREIASKYGYQRLRNYRQWDSVHFSAEVNGVVIVVNIESGELYERNPFTKKLMKQKVR' A
#
# COMPACT_ATOMS: atom_id res chain seq x y z
N MET A 1 -7.53 1.58 -12.51
CA MET A 1 -6.69 1.29 -11.32
C MET A 1 -5.37 0.65 -11.74
N PRO A 2 -4.21 1.22 -11.36
CA PRO A 2 -2.89 0.75 -11.75
C PRO A 2 -2.41 -0.45 -10.91
N LYS A 3 -3.15 -1.57 -10.96
CA LYS A 3 -2.89 -2.76 -10.13
C LYS A 3 -1.48 -3.32 -10.29
N LYS A 4 -0.90 -3.26 -11.49
CA LYS A 4 0.47 -3.71 -11.78
C LYS A 4 1.49 -2.86 -11.02
N LEU A 5 1.39 -1.54 -11.12
CA LEU A 5 2.28 -0.60 -10.44
C LEU A 5 2.18 -0.72 -8.91
N ILE A 6 0.97 -0.83 -8.36
CA ILE A 6 0.76 -1.05 -6.92
C ILE A 6 1.47 -2.33 -6.45
N ARG A 7 1.38 -3.43 -7.22
CA ARG A 7 2.07 -4.68 -6.91
C ARG A 7 3.58 -4.54 -6.99
N GLU A 8 4.10 -3.86 -8.00
CA GLU A 8 5.53 -3.63 -8.16
C GLU A 8 6.10 -2.82 -7.00
N ILE A 9 5.44 -1.71 -6.62
CA ILE A 9 5.85 -0.90 -5.48
C ILE A 9 5.79 -1.73 -4.20
N ALA A 10 4.65 -2.34 -3.89
CA ALA A 10 4.46 -3.11 -2.68
C ALA A 10 5.43 -4.31 -2.56
N SER A 11 5.80 -4.93 -3.68
CA SER A 11 6.79 -6.00 -3.72
C SER A 11 8.18 -5.54 -3.28
N LYS A 12 8.57 -4.28 -3.54
CA LYS A 12 9.84 -3.70 -3.05
C LYS A 12 9.87 -3.61 -1.53
N TYR A 13 8.71 -3.55 -0.88
CA TYR A 13 8.58 -3.52 0.58
C TYR A 13 8.32 -4.92 1.17
N GLY A 14 8.32 -5.98 0.35
CA GLY A 14 8.09 -7.35 0.78
C GLY A 14 6.61 -7.77 0.88
N TYR A 15 5.66 -6.94 0.45
CA TYR A 15 4.25 -7.34 0.41
C TYR A 15 3.91 -8.06 -0.89
N GLN A 16 3.26 -9.20 -0.77
CA GLN A 16 2.78 -10.02 -1.88
C GLN A 16 1.29 -10.34 -1.71
N ARG A 17 0.67 -10.89 -2.75
CA ARG A 17 -0.72 -11.40 -2.73
C ARG A 17 -1.77 -10.38 -2.25
N LEU A 18 -1.59 -9.12 -2.63
CA LEU A 18 -2.48 -7.99 -2.36
C LEU A 18 -3.92 -8.26 -2.83
N ARG A 19 -4.89 -7.85 -2.00
CA ARG A 19 -6.34 -7.97 -2.22
C ARG A 19 -7.03 -6.65 -1.92
N ASN A 20 -8.35 -6.59 -2.13
CA ASN A 20 -9.21 -5.46 -1.70
C ASN A 20 -8.67 -4.07 -2.10
N TYR A 21 -8.28 -3.92 -3.37
CA TYR A 21 -7.77 -2.67 -3.91
C TYR A 21 -8.83 -1.57 -3.86
N ARG A 22 -8.47 -0.40 -3.32
CA ARG A 22 -9.34 0.77 -3.25
C ARG A 22 -8.56 2.03 -3.58
N GLN A 23 -9.17 2.95 -4.31
CA GLN A 23 -8.60 4.24 -4.64
C GLN A 23 -9.02 5.24 -3.55
N TRP A 24 -8.07 6.03 -3.06
CA TRP A 24 -8.34 7.10 -2.10
C TRP A 24 -8.44 8.43 -2.83
N ASP A 25 -7.44 8.72 -3.67
CA ASP A 25 -7.40 9.90 -4.54
C ASP A 25 -6.70 9.54 -5.87
N SER A 26 -6.22 10.53 -6.63
CA SER A 26 -5.55 10.30 -7.92
C SER A 26 -4.24 9.50 -7.80
N VAL A 27 -3.54 9.58 -6.66
CA VAL A 27 -2.18 9.05 -6.49
C VAL A 27 -2.07 8.02 -5.35
N HIS A 28 -3.00 7.99 -4.41
CA HIS A 28 -3.02 7.07 -3.28
C HIS A 28 -4.00 5.92 -3.50
N PHE A 29 -3.49 4.70 -3.36
CA PHE A 29 -4.26 3.47 -3.50
C PHE A 29 -4.02 2.57 -2.29
N SER A 30 -5.08 2.07 -1.68
CA SER A 30 -4.95 1.06 -0.63
C SER A 30 -5.15 -0.35 -1.13
N ALA A 31 -4.50 -1.29 -0.49
CA ALA A 31 -4.69 -2.72 -0.68
C ALA A 31 -4.51 -3.45 0.65
N GLU A 32 -5.11 -4.63 0.76
CA GLU A 32 -5.02 -5.48 1.94
C GLU A 32 -4.06 -6.64 1.70
N VAL A 33 -3.22 -6.93 2.68
CA VAL A 33 -2.27 -8.04 2.70
C VAL A 33 -2.22 -8.64 4.10
N ASN A 34 -2.58 -9.92 4.23
CA ASN A 34 -2.60 -10.63 5.51
C ASN A 34 -3.35 -9.89 6.64
N GLY A 35 -4.46 -9.20 6.32
CA GLY A 35 -5.24 -8.41 7.28
C GLY A 35 -4.66 -7.02 7.60
N VAL A 36 -3.53 -6.65 7.00
CA VAL A 36 -2.94 -5.31 7.09
C VAL A 36 -3.36 -4.50 5.86
N VAL A 37 -3.86 -3.29 6.07
CA VAL A 37 -4.12 -2.35 4.99
C VAL A 37 -2.87 -1.55 4.72
N ILE A 38 -2.35 -1.63 3.50
CA ILE A 38 -1.29 -0.76 3.01
C ILE A 38 -1.88 0.33 2.12
N VAL A 39 -1.24 1.49 2.10
CA VAL A 39 -1.53 2.61 1.20
C VAL A 39 -0.26 2.89 0.40
N VAL A 40 -0.40 2.93 -0.91
CA VAL A 40 0.69 3.12 -1.87
C VAL A 40 0.48 4.44 -2.59
N ASN A 41 1.50 5.29 -2.60
CA ASN A 41 1.56 6.43 -3.49
C ASN A 41 2.22 5.99 -4.81
N ILE A 42 1.48 6.07 -5.92
CA ILE A 42 1.96 5.59 -7.21
C ILE A 42 2.95 6.53 -7.91
N GLU A 43 2.99 7.81 -7.51
CA GLU A 43 3.92 8.80 -8.08
C GLU A 43 5.27 8.77 -7.36
N SER A 44 5.25 8.81 -6.02
CA SER A 44 6.48 8.79 -5.21
C SER A 44 7.04 7.39 -5.00
N GLY A 45 6.22 6.34 -5.20
CA GLY A 45 6.59 4.96 -4.90
C GLY A 45 6.62 4.65 -3.40
N GLU A 46 6.11 5.55 -2.56
CA GLU A 46 6.08 5.36 -1.11
C GLU A 46 4.96 4.41 -0.67
N LEU A 47 5.21 3.69 0.42
CA LEU A 47 4.26 2.78 1.03
C LEU A 47 4.07 3.12 2.51
N TYR A 48 2.81 3.08 2.92
CA TYR A 48 2.36 3.32 4.28
C TYR A 48 1.55 2.13 4.77
N GLU A 49 1.86 1.62 5.96
CA GLU A 49 0.97 0.67 6.63
C GLU A 49 -0.04 1.41 7.48
N ARG A 50 -1.30 1.02 7.39
CA ARG A 50 -2.33 1.51 8.30
C ARG A 50 -2.30 0.67 9.57
N ASN A 51 -1.94 1.30 10.67
CA ASN A 51 -2.03 0.67 11.97
C ASN A 51 -3.51 0.40 12.32
N PRO A 52 -3.90 -0.86 12.60
CA PRO A 52 -5.31 -1.21 12.85
C PRO A 52 -5.84 -0.59 14.15
N PHE A 53 -4.98 -0.37 15.15
CA PHE A 53 -5.36 0.15 16.46
C PHE A 53 -5.41 1.68 16.47
N THR A 54 -4.36 2.33 16.00
CA THR A 54 -4.25 3.79 16.04
C THR A 54 -4.87 4.47 14.83
N LYS A 55 -5.22 3.71 13.78
CA LYS A 55 -5.71 4.18 12.48
C LYS A 55 -4.75 5.12 11.74
N LYS A 56 -3.51 5.28 12.23
CA LYS A 56 -2.48 6.13 11.62
C LYS A 56 -1.76 5.40 10.49
N LEU A 57 -1.28 6.16 9.51
CA LEU A 57 -0.41 5.69 8.44
C LEU A 57 1.05 5.75 8.90
N MET A 58 1.73 4.62 8.82
CA MET A 58 3.13 4.46 9.19
C MET A 58 3.96 4.23 7.94
N LYS A 59 4.79 5.21 7.59
CA LYS A 59 5.67 5.13 6.42
C LYS A 59 6.63 3.96 6.57
N GLN A 60 6.64 3.09 5.58
CA GLN A 60 7.55 1.96 5.52
C GLN A 60 8.86 2.37 4.85
N LYS A 61 9.95 1.75 5.29
CA LYS A 61 11.24 1.81 4.62
C LYS A 61 11.38 0.58 3.72
N VAL A 62 12.04 0.75 2.59
CA VAL A 62 12.36 -0.36 1.69
C VAL A 62 13.22 -1.36 2.48
N ARG A 63 12.89 -2.65 2.34
CA ARG A 63 13.61 -3.75 2.98
C ARG A 63 14.72 -4.27 2.08
#